data_AF-A0A9D3M6T0-F1
#
_entry.id   AF-A0A9D3M6T0-F1
#
_cell.length_a   1.000
_cell.length_b   1.000
_cell.length_c   1.000
_cell.angle_alpha   90.00
_cell.angle_beta   90.00
_cell.angle_gamma   90.00
#
_symmetry.space_group_name_H-M   'P 1'
#
loop_
_entity.id
_entity.type
_entity.pdbx_description
1 polymer ?
#
loop_
_entity_poly.entity_id
_entity_poly.type
_entity_poly.pdbx_seq_one_letter_code
_entity_poly.pdbx_strand_id
1 'polypeptide(L)'
;KDRVIISATPGNLSLRLSDLTLSDGGKYSCEADGQHRDIRLTVKEATTRSPTTTKHTSTHGSKPPPKTEISEDLKNSILYATIAAVVAAVAVCGAVLFYCRFRSRKNAHVESREEQEMGTGSRRRRRMLIQ
;
A
#
# COMPACT_ATOMS: atom_id res chain seq x y z
N LYS A 1 -14.39 16.72 35.08
CA LYS A 1 -14.20 15.38 34.48
C LYS A 1 -13.33 15.57 33.25
N ASP A 2 -12.19 14.93 33.19
CA ASP A 2 -11.23 15.17 32.11
C ASP A 2 -11.76 14.59 30.80
N ARG A 3 -11.87 15.46 29.78
CA ARG A 3 -12.31 15.07 28.43
C ARG A 3 -11.23 14.35 27.65
N VAL A 4 -9.96 14.53 28.02
CA VAL A 4 -8.79 13.97 27.34
C VAL A 4 -8.01 13.08 28.30
N ILE A 5 -7.71 11.85 27.88
CA ILE A 5 -6.92 10.90 28.67
C ILE A 5 -5.83 10.34 27.77
N ILE A 6 -4.59 10.37 28.25
CA ILE A 6 -3.42 9.79 27.59
C ILE A 6 -2.94 8.62 28.45
N SER A 7 -2.77 7.45 27.86
CA SER A 7 -2.22 6.28 28.53
C SER A 7 -1.10 5.67 27.70
N ALA A 8 0.05 5.44 28.33
CA ALA A 8 1.21 4.83 27.70
C ALA A 8 1.55 3.52 28.42
N THR A 9 1.69 2.45 27.66
CA THR A 9 2.29 1.19 28.08
C THR A 9 3.44 0.86 27.15
N PRO A 10 4.38 -0.03 27.53
CA PRO A 10 5.47 -0.42 26.64
C PRO A 10 4.92 -0.87 25.28
N GLY A 11 5.31 -0.16 24.22
CA GLY A 11 4.87 -0.42 22.85
C GLY A 11 3.49 0.12 22.46
N ASN A 12 2.72 0.75 23.35
CA ASN A 12 1.42 1.34 23.00
C ASN A 12 1.19 2.72 23.64
N LEU A 13 0.75 3.67 22.82
CA LEU A 13 0.28 4.98 23.25
C LEU A 13 -1.18 5.13 22.83
N SER A 14 -2.07 5.43 23.78
CA SER A 14 -3.49 5.64 23.53
C SER A 14 -3.93 7.03 23.96
N LEU A 15 -4.70 7.69 23.10
CA LEU A 15 -5.34 8.97 23.35
C LEU A 15 -6.87 8.77 23.31
N ARG A 16 -7.56 9.11 24.39
CA ARG A 16 -9.02 9.00 24.50
C ARG A 16 -9.64 10.37 24.69
N LEU A 17 -10.50 10.76 23.75
CA LEU A 17 -11.36 11.94 23.85
C LEU A 17 -12.78 11.51 24.22
N SER A 18 -13.36 12.16 25.21
CA SER A 18 -14.76 12.01 25.62
C SER A 18 -15.55 13.26 25.21
N ASP A 19 -16.82 13.08 24.86
CA ASP A 19 -17.72 14.15 24.41
C ASP A 19 -17.15 14.91 23.20
N LEU A 20 -16.99 14.20 22.07
CA LEU A 20 -16.47 14.76 20.82
C LEU A 20 -17.36 15.88 20.29
N THR A 21 -16.74 17.00 19.95
CA THR A 21 -17.34 18.15 19.29
C THR A 21 -16.73 18.34 17.90
N LEU A 22 -17.40 19.08 17.03
CA LEU A 22 -16.88 19.37 15.68
C LEU A 22 -15.49 20.01 15.71
N SER A 23 -15.22 20.85 16.73
CA SER A 23 -13.95 21.53 16.95
C SER A 23 -12.80 20.61 17.35
N ASP A 24 -13.10 19.39 17.81
CA ASP A 24 -12.07 18.39 18.12
C ASP A 24 -11.52 17.74 16.83
N GLY A 25 -12.15 17.99 15.67
CA GLY A 25 -11.63 17.59 14.37
C GLY A 25 -10.32 18.31 14.03
N GLY A 26 -9.34 17.57 13.52
CA GLY A 26 -8.02 18.13 13.26
C GLY A 26 -6.94 17.10 12.99
N LYS A 27 -5.71 17.59 12.89
CA LYS A 27 -4.51 16.76 12.78
C LYS A 27 -3.98 16.50 14.19
N TYR A 28 -3.89 15.23 14.55
CA TYR A 28 -3.26 14.74 15.76
C TYR A 28 -1.92 14.15 15.38
N SER A 29 -0.94 14.33 16.24
CA SER A 29 0.40 13.82 15.99
C SER A 29 0.92 13.13 17.23
N CYS A 30 1.59 12.00 17.04
CA CYS A 30 2.33 11.34 18.09
C CYS A 30 3.79 11.18 17.70
N GLU A 31 4.64 11.31 18.70
CA GLU A 31 6.08 11.13 18.58
C GLU A 31 6.53 10.15 19.65
N ALA A 32 7.23 9.10 19.23
CA ALA A 32 7.79 8.08 20.11
C ALA A 32 9.10 7.57 19.51
N ASP A 33 10.17 7.54 20.32
CA ASP A 33 11.49 7.06 19.92
C ASP A 33 11.99 7.65 18.58
N GLY A 34 11.76 8.96 18.37
CA GLY A 34 12.14 9.67 17.15
C GLY A 34 11.30 9.33 15.92
N GLN A 35 10.26 8.50 16.05
CA GLN A 35 9.27 8.24 15.01
C GLN A 35 8.05 9.13 15.20
N HIS A 36 7.61 9.73 14.09
CA HIS A 36 6.46 10.62 14.05
C HIS A 36 5.30 9.97 13.27
N ARG A 37 4.08 10.06 13.81
CA ARG A 37 2.86 9.58 13.14
C ARG A 37 1.76 10.61 13.25
N ASP A 38 1.18 10.93 12.10
CA ASP A 38 0.08 11.86 11.98
C ASP A 38 -1.24 11.13 11.73
N ILE A 39 -2.28 11.55 12.44
CA ILE A 39 -3.62 10.98 12.39
C ILE A 39 -4.60 12.13 12.18
N ARG A 40 -5.48 12.04 11.19
CA ARG A 40 -6.52 13.06 10.94
C ARG A 40 -7.85 12.62 11.52
N LEU A 41 -8.33 13.32 12.55
CA LEU A 41 -9.65 13.11 13.12
C LEU A 41 -10.68 13.96 12.38
N THR A 42 -11.73 13.32 11.86
CA THR A 42 -12.88 14.01 11.27
C THR A 42 -14.10 13.76 12.14
N VAL A 43 -14.65 14.82 12.72
CA VAL A 43 -15.89 14.76 13.50
C VAL A 43 -17.02 15.31 12.64
N LYS A 44 -18.15 14.62 12.63
CA LYS A 44 -19.37 15.03 11.90
C LYS A 44 -20.55 15.00 12.85
N GLU A 45 -21.54 15.84 12.61
CA GLU A 45 -22.79 15.78 13.34
C GLU A 45 -23.52 14.48 13.02
N ALA A 46 -24.03 13.83 14.06
CA ALA A 46 -24.93 12.71 13.86
C ALA A 46 -26.28 13.27 13.41
N THR A 47 -26.68 12.98 12.17
CA THR A 47 -28.05 13.25 11.73
C THR A 47 -28.97 12.25 12.41
N THR A 48 -29.48 12.59 13.59
CA THR A 48 -30.54 11.80 14.23
C THR A 48 -31.79 11.97 13.38
N ARG A 49 -32.06 11.01 12.48
CA ARG A 49 -33.41 10.79 12.01
C ARG A 49 -34.22 10.40 13.24
N SER A 50 -34.97 11.37 13.77
CA SER A 50 -35.94 11.16 14.84
C SER A 50 -36.71 9.86 14.57
N PRO A 51 -36.60 8.82 15.41
CA PRO A 51 -37.55 7.73 15.35
C PRO A 51 -38.89 8.31 15.81
N THR A 52 -39.81 8.48 14.88
CA THR A 52 -41.23 8.73 15.17
C THR A 52 -41.64 7.79 16.30
N THR A 53 -42.11 8.37 17.40
CA THR A 53 -42.53 7.66 18.60
C THR A 53 -43.68 6.71 18.28
N THR A 54 -43.37 5.44 17.99
CA THR A 54 -44.33 4.34 18.17
C THR A 54 -43.91 3.62 19.44
N LYS A 55 -44.70 3.81 20.51
CA LYS A 55 -44.61 3.04 21.76
C LYS A 55 -44.60 1.55 21.42
N HIS A 56 -43.45 0.90 21.47
CA HIS A 56 -43.37 -0.55 21.59
C HIS A 56 -42.56 -0.93 22.81
N THR A 57 -43.28 -1.60 23.69
CA THR A 57 -42.92 -2.18 24.96
C THR A 57 -41.62 -2.98 24.90
N SER A 58 -40.80 -2.78 25.94
CA SER A 58 -39.64 -3.58 26.33
C SER A 58 -39.86 -5.10 26.16
N THR A 59 -39.00 -5.75 25.35
CA THR A 59 -38.64 -7.17 25.53
C THR A 59 -37.16 -7.37 25.18
N HIS A 60 -36.44 -7.97 26.13
CA HIS A 60 -35.06 -8.43 26.11
C HIS A 60 -34.62 -9.05 24.77
N GLY A 61 -33.48 -8.61 24.22
CA GLY A 61 -32.86 -9.24 23.04
C GLY A 61 -31.51 -8.63 22.65
N SER A 62 -30.43 -9.31 23.02
CA SER A 62 -29.03 -9.07 22.63
C SER A 62 -28.82 -8.92 21.11
N LYS A 63 -28.10 -7.88 20.65
CA LYS A 63 -27.55 -7.80 19.27
C LYS A 63 -26.17 -7.10 19.26
N PRO A 64 -25.13 -7.66 18.59
CA PRO A 64 -23.72 -7.17 18.65
C PRO A 64 -23.48 -5.89 17.82
N PRO A 65 -22.36 -5.16 18.05
CA PRO A 65 -22.10 -3.83 17.50
C PRO A 65 -21.89 -3.82 15.98
N PRO A 66 -22.14 -2.67 15.30
CA PRO A 66 -22.12 -2.56 13.84
C PRO A 66 -20.71 -2.77 13.29
N LYS A 67 -20.54 -3.78 12.44
CA LYS A 67 -19.34 -3.93 11.62
C LYS A 67 -19.35 -2.85 10.55
N THR A 68 -18.21 -2.18 10.37
CA THR A 68 -17.94 -1.29 9.24
C THR A 68 -18.05 -2.07 7.94
N GLU A 69 -19.24 -2.05 7.31
CA GLU A 69 -19.43 -2.55 5.96
C GLU A 69 -18.84 -1.54 4.98
N ILE A 70 -17.56 -1.75 4.65
CA ILE A 70 -16.95 -1.16 3.47
C ILE A 70 -17.73 -1.72 2.28
N SER A 71 -18.45 -0.84 1.55
CA SER A 71 -19.24 -1.21 0.37
C SER A 71 -18.43 -2.11 -0.57
N GLU A 72 -19.02 -3.24 -0.96
CA GLU A 72 -18.43 -4.23 -1.86
C GLU A 72 -18.00 -3.61 -3.20
N ASP A 73 -18.63 -2.50 -3.61
CA ASP A 73 -18.28 -1.76 -4.82
C ASP A 73 -16.87 -1.13 -4.74
N LEU A 74 -16.48 -0.66 -3.55
CA LEU A 74 -15.13 -0.10 -3.34
C LEU A 74 -14.07 -1.21 -3.33
N LYS A 75 -14.36 -2.37 -2.73
CA LYS A 75 -13.44 -3.51 -2.71
C LYS A 75 -13.23 -4.09 -4.10
N ASN A 76 -14.31 -4.24 -4.87
CA ASN A 76 -14.26 -4.73 -6.25
C ASN A 76 -13.52 -3.74 -7.14
N SER A 77 -13.75 -2.43 -6.99
CA SER A 77 -13.01 -1.40 -7.71
C SER A 77 -11.50 -1.47 -7.45
N ILE A 78 -11.09 -1.59 -6.18
CA ILE A 78 -9.68 -1.75 -5.79
C ILE A 78 -9.11 -3.07 -6.36
N LEU A 79 -9.87 -4.16 -6.31
CA LEU A 79 -9.47 -5.44 -6.86
C LEU A 79 -9.24 -5.38 -8.37
N TYR A 80 -10.16 -4.78 -9.15
CA TYR A 80 -9.99 -4.65 -10.60
C TYR A 80 -8.82 -3.73 -10.96
N ALA A 81 -8.67 -2.61 -10.27
CA ALA A 81 -7.57 -1.68 -10.50
C ALA A 81 -6.20 -2.34 -10.24
N THR A 82 -6.08 -3.12 -9.16
CA THR A 82 -4.84 -3.84 -8.84
C THR A 82 -4.52 -4.94 -9.86
N ILE A 83 -5.51 -5.74 -10.27
CA ILE A 83 -5.33 -6.76 -11.31
C ILE A 83 -4.90 -6.13 -12.64
N ALA A 84 -5.56 -5.06 -13.07
CA ALA A 84 -5.21 -4.36 -14.31
C ALA A 84 -3.77 -3.83 -14.30
N ALA A 85 -3.33 -3.25 -13.17
CA ALA A 85 -1.97 -2.75 -13.01
C ALA A 85 -0.91 -3.89 -13.10
N VAL A 86 -1.17 -5.03 -12.46
CA VAL A 86 -0.26 -6.19 -12.51
C VAL A 86 -0.16 -6.76 -13.92
N VAL A 87 -1.29 -6.91 -14.62
CA VAL A 87 -1.33 -7.40 -16.00
C VAL A 87 -0.53 -6.46 -16.93
N ALA A 88 -0.73 -5.14 -16.79
CA ALA A 88 0.03 -4.16 -17.55
C ALA A 88 1.54 -4.26 -17.27
N ALA A 89 1.94 -4.38 -16.01
CA ALA A 89 3.35 -4.53 -15.64
C ALA A 89 3.99 -5.80 -16.22
N VAL A 90 3.30 -6.95 -16.16
CA VAL A 90 3.78 -8.21 -16.74
C VAL A 90 3.90 -8.11 -18.26
N ALA A 91 2.93 -7.49 -18.94
CA ALA A 91 2.98 -7.29 -20.39
C ALA A 91 4.16 -6.40 -20.80
N VAL A 92 4.40 -5.29 -20.09
CA VAL A 92 5.55 -4.40 -20.33
C VAL A 92 6.87 -5.13 -20.08
N CYS A 93 7.00 -5.82 -18.94
CA CYS A 93 8.20 -6.61 -18.63
C CYS A 93 8.44 -7.69 -19.68
N GLY A 94 7.41 -8.42 -20.08
CA GLY A 94 7.48 -9.43 -21.14
C GLY A 94 7.92 -8.83 -22.48
N ALA A 95 7.33 -7.70 -22.88
CA ALA A 95 7.69 -6.99 -24.11
C ALA A 95 9.13 -6.47 -24.08
N VAL A 96 9.59 -5.92 -22.96
CA VAL A 96 10.98 -5.46 -22.78
C VAL A 96 11.94 -6.65 -22.87
N LEU A 97 11.69 -7.74 -22.14
CA LEU A 97 12.53 -8.92 -22.18
C LEU A 97 12.56 -9.54 -23.58
N PHE A 98 11.41 -9.61 -24.25
CA PHE A 98 11.31 -10.08 -25.63
C PHE A 98 12.10 -9.18 -26.60
N TYR A 99 11.94 -7.86 -26.48
CA TYR A 99 12.65 -6.88 -27.31
C TYR A 99 14.17 -6.96 -27.08
N CYS A 100 14.61 -7.01 -25.83
CA CYS A 100 16.02 -7.17 -25.46
C CYS A 100 16.58 -8.49 -26.02
N ARG A 101 15.88 -9.61 -25.86
CA ARG A 101 16.29 -10.91 -26.40
C ARG A 101 16.35 -10.91 -27.92
N PHE A 102 15.37 -10.33 -28.58
CA PHE A 102 15.31 -10.25 -30.03
C PHE A 102 16.40 -9.35 -30.60
N ARG A 103 16.71 -8.24 -29.93
CA ARG A 103 17.79 -7.34 -30.32
C ARG A 103 19.17 -7.95 -30.09
N SER A 104 19.40 -8.67 -28.98
CA SER A 104 20.65 -9.40 -28.77
C SER A 104 20.94 -10.43 -29.87
N ARG A 105 19.91 -11.10 -30.43
CA ARG A 105 20.08 -12.01 -31.56
C ARG A 105 20.54 -11.30 -32.85
N LYS A 106 20.11 -10.05 -33.06
CA LYS A 106 20.58 -9.24 -34.20
C LYS A 106 22.02 -8.79 -34.01
N ASN A 107 22.38 -8.37 -32.79
CA ASN A 107 23.75 -7.92 -32.50
C ASN A 107 24.77 -9.07 -32.60
N ALA A 108 24.41 -10.29 -32.19
CA ALA A 108 25.28 -11.46 -32.34
C ALA A 108 25.58 -11.83 -33.81
N HIS A 109 24.70 -11.49 -34.74
CA HIS A 109 24.91 -11.67 -36.19
C HIS A 109 25.70 -10.51 -36.83
N VAL A 110 25.77 -9.35 -36.16
CA VAL A 110 26.57 -8.20 -36.62
C VAL A 110 28.00 -8.29 -36.08
N GLU A 111 28.19 -8.79 -34.86
CA GLU A 111 29.50 -9.00 -34.22
C GLU A 111 30.36 -10.04 -34.95
N SER A 112 29.74 -10.96 -35.70
CA SER A 112 30.43 -11.90 -36.59
C SER A 112 30.84 -11.31 -37.96
N ARG A 113 30.44 -10.07 -38.27
CA ARG A 113 30.82 -9.37 -39.53
C ARG A 113 31.88 -8.28 -39.32
N GLU A 114 32.16 -7.88 -38.08
CA GLU A 114 33.26 -6.95 -37.75
C GLU A 114 34.59 -7.65 -37.40
N GLU A 115 34.61 -8.97 -37.16
CA GLU A 115 35.87 -9.73 -37.01
C GLU A 115 36.63 -9.97 -38.34
N GLN A 116 36.14 -9.49 -39.49
CA GLN A 116 36.80 -9.69 -40.79
C GLN A 116 37.66 -8.51 -41.29
N GLU A 117 37.65 -7.34 -40.63
CA GLU A 117 38.53 -6.22 -40.97
C GLU A 117 39.16 -5.56 -39.73
N MET A 118 40.07 -6.27 -39.07
CA MET A 118 41.40 -5.72 -38.76
C MET A 118 42.23 -6.76 -38.01
N GLY A 119 43.38 -7.05 -38.60
CA GLY A 119 44.25 -8.12 -38.20
C GLY A 119 44.98 -7.92 -36.87
N THR A 120 45.50 -9.06 -36.44
CA THR A 120 46.81 -9.23 -35.81
C THR A 120 46.94 -8.88 -34.32
N GLY A 121 46.85 -9.91 -33.49
CA GLY A 121 47.18 -9.82 -32.07
C GLY A 121 47.21 -11.16 -31.36
N SER A 122 47.94 -12.13 -31.92
CA SER A 122 48.20 -13.43 -31.30
C SER A 122 48.81 -13.26 -29.90
N ARG A 123 48.11 -13.72 -28.86
CA ARG A 123 48.74 -14.23 -27.64
C ARG A 123 47.86 -15.25 -26.91
N ARG A 124 47.89 -16.47 -27.45
CA ARG A 124 47.84 -17.69 -26.62
C ARG A 124 48.99 -17.62 -25.61
N ARG A 125 48.69 -17.66 -24.31
CA ARG A 125 49.33 -18.61 -23.36
C ARG A 125 48.72 -18.53 -21.95
N ARG A 126 48.16 -19.68 -21.59
CA ARG A 126 47.97 -20.29 -20.26
C ARG A 126 48.79 -19.67 -19.11
N ARG A 127 48.15 -19.57 -17.93
CA ARG A 127 48.63 -20.23 -16.70
C ARG A 127 47.49 -20.38 -15.69
N MET A 128 47.23 -21.64 -15.31
CA MET A 128 46.59 -22.03 -14.05
C MET A 128 47.32 -21.38 -12.87
N LEU A 129 46.59 -20.99 -11.83
CA LEU A 129 46.99 -21.31 -10.46
C LEU A 129 45.77 -21.25 -9.53
N ILE A 130 45.52 -22.39 -8.90
CA ILE A 130 44.63 -22.63 -7.77
C ILE A 130 45.39 -22.22 -6.50
N GLN A 131 44.73 -21.48 -5.61
CA GLN A 131 44.90 -21.54 -4.16
C GLN A 131 43.50 -21.38 -3.57
#